data_AF-A0A9X0CIV0-F1
#
_entry.id   AF-A0A9X0CIV0-F1
#
_cell.length_a   1.000
_cell.length_b   1.000
_cell.length_c   1.000
_cell.angle_alpha   90.00
_cell.angle_beta   90.00
_cell.angle_gamma   90.00
#
_symmetry.space_group_name_H-M   'P 1'
#
loop_
_entity.id
_entity.type
_entity.pdbx_description
1 polymer ?
#
loop_
_entity_poly.entity_id
_entity_poly.type
_entity_poly.pdbx_seq_one_letter_code
_entity_poly.pdbx_strand_id
1 'polypeptide(L)'
;MTKTEATKKLHSSVKGKFTQTANNLDQAIDAGALIKTIKSRYGKLLAAWKEVQEKHDDDDFVKLLPGEGLDEEWIEELNNTFNELEVKTDSYLEDVGKAKAQEIGRSRDESMPAS
;
A
#
# COMPACT_ATOMS: atom_id res chain seq x y z
N MET A 1 -5.63 -4.89 32.87
CA MET A 1 -5.31 -4.10 31.67
C MET A 1 -6.28 -2.93 31.64
N THR A 2 -5.77 -1.71 31.61
CA THR A 2 -6.61 -0.52 31.51
C THR A 2 -7.13 -0.37 30.08
N LYS A 3 -8.24 0.35 29.89
CA LYS A 3 -8.79 0.64 28.55
C LYS A 3 -7.73 1.30 27.66
N THR A 4 -6.93 2.21 28.23
CA THR A 4 -5.82 2.89 27.55
C THR A 4 -4.71 1.95 27.07
N GLU A 5 -4.30 0.96 27.89
CA GLU A 5 -3.31 -0.03 27.48
C GLU A 5 -3.80 -0.92 26.33
N ALA A 6 -5.10 -1.28 26.35
CA ALA A 6 -5.71 -2.05 25.28
C ALA A 6 -5.73 -1.26 23.95
N THR A 7 -6.05 0.04 24.01
CA THR A 7 -6.04 0.93 22.85
C THR A 7 -4.62 1.13 22.29
N LYS A 8 -3.62 1.38 23.15
CA LYS A 8 -2.20 1.51 22.74
C LYS A 8 -1.68 0.23 22.06
N LYS A 9 -2.10 -0.95 22.54
CA LYS A 9 -1.73 -2.24 21.93
C LYS A 9 -2.42 -2.45 20.58
N LEU A 10 -3.69 -2.08 20.46
CA LEU A 10 -4.42 -2.15 19.20
C LEU A 10 -3.78 -1.23 18.15
N HIS A 11 -3.42 0.01 18.55
CA HIS A 11 -2.68 0.97 17.73
C HIS A 11 -1.40 0.38 17.14
N SER A 12 -0.53 -0.15 18.02
CA SER A 12 0.74 -0.75 17.59
C SER A 12 0.53 -1.93 16.64
N SER A 13 -0.55 -2.69 16.85
CA SER A 13 -0.89 -3.83 16.00
C SER A 13 -1.33 -3.40 14.60
N VAL A 14 -2.21 -2.39 14.47
CA VAL A 14 -2.68 -1.93 13.16
C VAL A 14 -1.57 -1.21 12.39
N LYS A 15 -0.76 -0.38 13.07
CA LYS A 15 0.43 0.24 12.47
C LYS A 15 1.40 -0.82 11.96
N GLY A 16 1.74 -1.81 12.79
CA GLY A 16 2.65 -2.89 12.40
C GLY A 16 2.15 -3.70 11.20
N LYS A 17 0.85 -4.01 11.16
CA LYS A 17 0.22 -4.71 10.02
C LYS A 17 0.31 -3.89 8.73
N PHE A 18 -0.01 -2.60 8.78
CA PHE A 18 0.11 -1.70 7.65
C PHE A 18 1.57 -1.62 7.15
N THR A 19 2.53 -1.37 8.03
CA THR A 19 3.95 -1.27 7.65
C THR A 19 4.44 -2.57 7.00
N GLN A 20 4.02 -3.72 7.52
CA GLN A 20 4.39 -5.00 6.93
C GLN A 20 3.80 -5.20 5.52
N THR A 21 2.53 -4.84 5.30
CA THR A 21 1.92 -4.97 3.97
C THR A 21 2.50 -3.97 2.97
N ALA A 22 2.79 -2.75 3.41
CA ALA A 22 3.48 -1.72 2.63
C ALA A 22 4.86 -2.22 2.14
N ASN A 23 5.72 -2.67 3.06
CA ASN A 23 7.05 -3.19 2.73
C ASN A 23 6.98 -4.40 1.77
N ASN A 24 6.01 -5.28 1.97
CA ASN A 24 5.82 -6.42 1.08
C ASN A 24 5.43 -5.99 -0.34
N LEU A 25 4.59 -4.96 -0.50
CA LEU A 25 4.26 -4.44 -1.82
C LEU A 25 5.48 -3.79 -2.47
N ASP A 26 6.18 -2.94 -1.73
CA ASP A 26 7.35 -2.21 -2.21
C ASP A 26 8.42 -3.16 -2.76
N GLN A 27 8.79 -4.18 -1.98
CA GLN A 27 9.72 -5.23 -2.40
C GLN A 27 9.24 -6.02 -3.62
N ALA A 28 7.92 -6.19 -3.80
CA ALA A 28 7.39 -6.88 -4.96
C ALA A 28 7.57 -6.06 -6.23
N ILE A 29 7.38 -4.75 -6.13
CA ILE A 29 7.58 -3.80 -7.24
C ILE A 29 9.06 -3.78 -7.61
N ASP A 30 9.95 -3.62 -6.63
CA ASP A 30 11.40 -3.57 -6.85
C ASP A 30 11.94 -4.86 -7.46
N ALA A 31 11.36 -6.01 -7.09
CA ALA A 31 11.72 -7.30 -7.67
C ALA A 31 11.13 -7.56 -9.07
N GLY A 32 10.34 -6.64 -9.63
CA GLY A 32 9.66 -6.84 -10.91
C GLY A 32 8.64 -7.98 -10.88
N ALA A 33 7.92 -8.15 -9.76
CA ALA A 33 6.98 -9.25 -9.61
C ALA A 33 5.82 -9.17 -10.62
N LEU A 34 5.22 -10.33 -10.93
CA LEU A 34 4.09 -10.42 -11.86
C LEU A 34 2.93 -9.49 -11.45
N ILE A 35 2.23 -8.91 -12.44
CA ILE A 35 1.06 -8.02 -12.25
C ILE A 35 0.04 -8.59 -11.24
N LYS A 36 -0.26 -9.90 -11.32
CA LYS A 36 -1.20 -10.56 -10.39
C LYS A 36 -0.75 -10.48 -8.93
N THR A 37 0.56 -10.56 -8.70
CA THR A 37 1.18 -10.47 -7.37
C THR A 37 1.10 -9.04 -6.86
N ILE A 38 1.43 -8.06 -7.71
CA ILE A 38 1.33 -6.64 -7.37
C ILE A 38 -0.12 -6.27 -6.99
N LYS A 39 -1.11 -6.62 -7.83
CA LYS A 39 -2.52 -6.37 -7.55
C LYS A 39 -2.99 -7.01 -6.24
N SER A 40 -2.56 -8.25 -5.97
CA SER A 40 -2.90 -8.94 -4.73
C SER A 40 -2.29 -8.26 -3.50
N ARG A 41 -1.02 -7.83 -3.57
CA ARG A 41 -0.35 -7.13 -2.46
C ARG A 41 -0.91 -5.72 -2.25
N TYR A 42 -1.24 -4.99 -3.32
CA TYR A 42 -1.92 -3.71 -3.24
C TYR A 42 -3.30 -3.83 -2.58
N GLY A 43 -4.08 -4.86 -2.92
CA GLY A 43 -5.36 -5.14 -2.24
C GLY A 43 -5.21 -5.40 -0.73
N LYS A 44 -4.11 -6.01 -0.29
CA LYS A 44 -3.81 -6.20 1.14
C LYS A 44 -3.41 -4.88 1.82
N LEU A 45 -2.67 -4.02 1.14
CA LEU A 45 -2.33 -2.68 1.63
C LEU A 45 -3.61 -1.85 1.81
N LEU A 46 -4.50 -1.82 0.81
CA LEU A 46 -5.81 -1.17 0.89
C LEU A 46 -6.64 -1.65 2.09
N ALA A 47 -6.68 -2.96 2.33
CA ALA A 47 -7.41 -3.52 3.47
C ALA A 47 -6.79 -3.11 4.82
N ALA A 48 -5.46 -3.09 4.92
CA ALA A 48 -4.76 -2.65 6.13
C ALA A 48 -4.95 -1.14 6.37
N TRP A 49 -4.96 -0.33 5.31
CA TRP A 49 -5.22 1.11 5.41
C TRP A 49 -6.62 1.41 5.90
N LYS A 50 -7.64 0.73 5.37
CA LYS A 50 -9.03 0.84 5.87
C LYS A 50 -9.14 0.51 7.35
N GLU A 51 -8.46 -0.54 7.81
CA GLU A 51 -8.43 -0.90 9.24
C GLU A 51 -7.78 0.20 10.09
N VAL A 52 -6.71 0.84 9.61
CA VAL A 52 -6.09 2.00 10.29
C VAL A 52 -7.10 3.15 10.41
N GLN A 53 -7.78 3.49 9.31
CA GLN A 53 -8.79 4.58 9.29
C GLN A 53 -9.97 4.28 10.21
N GLU A 54 -10.54 3.08 10.14
CA GLU A 54 -11.66 2.64 11.00
C GLU A 54 -11.31 2.71 12.49
N LYS A 55 -10.04 2.45 12.85
CA LYS A 55 -9.59 2.54 14.26
C LYS A 55 -9.23 3.95 14.69
N HIS A 56 -8.79 4.79 13.76
CA HIS A 56 -8.54 6.21 14.03
C HIS A 56 -9.84 6.98 14.26
N ASP A 57 -10.87 6.69 13.47
CA ASP A 57 -12.18 7.35 13.55
C ASP A 57 -13.06 6.82 14.71
N ASP A 58 -12.58 5.81 15.45
CA ASP A 58 -13.26 5.32 16.66
C ASP A 58 -13.16 6.38 17.77
N ASP A 59 -14.31 6.84 18.24
CA ASP A 59 -14.49 7.93 19.20
C ASP A 59 -13.75 7.68 20.53
N ASP A 60 -13.52 6.41 20.88
CA ASP A 60 -12.73 6.01 22.06
C ASP A 60 -11.22 6.25 21.88
N PHE A 61 -10.74 6.37 20.64
CA PHE A 61 -9.37 6.62 20.26
C PHE A 61 -9.04 8.12 20.31
N VAL A 62 -9.91 8.95 19.72
CA VAL A 62 -9.77 10.41 19.68
C VAL A 62 -9.95 11.05 21.07
N LYS A 63 -10.84 10.50 21.90
CA LYS A 63 -11.14 11.06 23.24
C LYS A 63 -10.13 10.71 24.32
N LEU A 64 -9.16 9.84 24.02
CA LEU A 64 -8.29 9.32 25.08
C LEU A 64 -7.33 10.35 25.66
N LEU A 65 -6.93 11.44 24.98
CA LEU A 65 -5.84 12.29 25.51
C LEU A 65 -5.90 13.79 25.15
N PRO A 66 -6.43 14.68 26.02
CA PRO A 66 -5.87 16.02 26.16
C PRO A 66 -4.58 15.92 27.00
N GLY A 67 -3.41 16.00 26.36
CA GLY A 67 -2.12 16.14 27.04
C GLY A 67 -1.13 14.96 26.97
N GLU A 68 -1.50 13.82 26.38
CA GLU A 68 -0.58 12.69 26.10
C GLU A 68 -0.33 12.50 24.59
N GLY A 69 -0.70 13.49 23.75
CA GLY A 69 -0.34 13.59 22.33
C GLY A 69 -0.34 12.25 21.60
N LEU A 70 -1.52 11.72 21.24
CA LEU A 70 -1.54 10.76 20.15
C LEU A 70 -1.02 11.52 18.94
N ASP A 71 0.22 11.21 18.58
CA ASP A 71 1.02 11.92 17.61
C ASP A 71 0.31 11.89 16.25
N GLU A 72 -0.52 12.88 15.91
CA GLU A 72 -1.25 12.92 14.62
C GLU A 72 -0.30 12.70 13.43
N GLU A 73 0.99 13.02 13.62
CA GLU A 73 2.12 12.76 12.73
C GLU A 73 2.18 11.29 12.24
N TRP A 74 1.85 10.29 13.06
CA TRP A 74 1.92 8.88 12.60
C TRP A 74 0.84 8.54 11.56
N ILE A 75 -0.35 9.14 11.63
CA ILE A 75 -1.41 8.89 10.63
C ILE A 75 -0.99 9.52 9.31
N GLU A 76 -0.37 10.70 9.37
CA GLU A 76 0.15 11.39 8.21
C GLU A 76 1.30 10.60 7.56
N GLU A 77 2.23 10.05 8.37
CA GLU A 77 3.29 9.15 7.89
C GLU A 77 2.71 7.94 7.14
N LEU A 78 1.70 7.28 7.69
CA LEU A 78 1.08 6.11 7.06
C LEU A 78 0.31 6.51 5.78
N ASN A 79 -0.37 7.66 5.80
CA ASN A 79 -1.07 8.18 4.63
C ASN A 79 -0.09 8.52 3.50
N ASN A 80 1.05 9.15 3.82
CA ASN A 80 2.11 9.45 2.86
C ASN A 80 2.68 8.17 2.25
N THR A 81 2.98 7.17 3.09
CA THR A 81 3.44 5.85 2.65
C THR A 81 2.42 5.18 1.73
N PHE A 82 1.13 5.27 2.07
CA PHE A 82 0.06 4.72 1.24
C PHE A 82 0.02 5.37 -0.14
N ASN A 83 0.04 6.71 -0.19
CA ASN A 83 -0.02 7.48 -1.44
C ASN A 83 1.20 7.23 -2.32
N GLU A 84 2.40 7.17 -1.74
CA GLU A 84 3.62 6.85 -2.47
C GLU A 84 3.55 5.46 -3.12
N LEU A 85 3.05 4.46 -2.39
CA LEU A 85 2.91 3.10 -2.91
C LEU A 85 1.77 2.96 -3.93
N GLU A 86 0.73 3.77 -3.84
CA GLU A 86 -0.31 3.86 -4.88
C GLU A 86 0.31 4.35 -6.19
N VAL A 87 1.00 5.50 -6.17
CA VAL A 87 1.66 6.07 -7.35
C VAL A 87 2.72 5.11 -7.92
N LYS A 88 3.51 4.48 -7.06
CA LYS A 88 4.53 3.50 -7.47
C LYS A 88 3.90 2.27 -8.12
N THR A 89 2.77 1.79 -7.59
CA THR A 89 2.03 0.65 -8.14
C THR A 89 1.47 0.96 -9.52
N ASP A 90 0.85 2.13 -9.69
CA ASP A 90 0.27 2.55 -10.96
C ASP A 90 1.33 2.69 -12.04
N SER A 91 2.45 3.36 -11.70
CA SER A 91 3.59 3.53 -12.60
C SER A 91 4.15 2.17 -13.06
N TYR A 92 4.33 1.23 -12.13
CA TYR A 92 4.78 -0.12 -12.45
C TYR A 92 3.81 -0.86 -13.41
N LEU A 93 2.51 -0.77 -13.14
CA LEU A 93 1.51 -1.45 -13.97
C LEU A 93 1.44 -0.86 -15.39
N GLU A 94 1.61 0.45 -15.51
CA GLU A 94 1.69 1.15 -16.80
C GLU A 94 2.93 0.72 -17.59
N ASP A 95 4.10 0.69 -16.95
CA ASP A 95 5.37 0.33 -17.58
C ASP A 95 5.37 -1.12 -18.09
N VAL A 96 4.90 -2.06 -17.26
CA VAL A 96 4.75 -3.46 -17.69
C VAL A 96 3.73 -3.59 -18.83
N GLY A 97 2.66 -2.79 -18.79
CA GLY A 97 1.67 -2.72 -19.87
C GLY A 97 2.27 -2.24 -21.20
N LYS A 98 3.05 -1.16 -21.17
CA LYS A 98 3.75 -0.59 -22.32
C LYS A 98 4.77 -1.56 -22.90
N ALA A 99 5.61 -2.17 -22.06
CA ALA A 99 6.60 -3.15 -22.48
C ALA A 99 5.96 -4.33 -23.24
N LYS A 100 4.85 -4.84 -22.71
CA LYS A 100 4.10 -5.92 -23.35
C LYS A 100 3.46 -5.51 -24.68
N ALA A 101 2.95 -4.28 -24.78
CA ALA A 101 2.39 -3.76 -26.04
C ALA A 101 3.47 -3.59 -27.11
N GLN A 102 4.65 -3.12 -26.72
CA GLN A 102 5.79 -2.95 -27.62
C GLN A 102 6.33 -4.29 -28.14
N GLU A 103 6.41 -5.31 -27.29
CA GLU A 103 6.82 -6.67 -27.68
C GLU A 103 5.85 -7.29 -28.72
N ILE A 104 4.54 -7.09 -28.53
CA ILE A 104 3.50 -7.56 -29.47
C ILE A 104 3.58 -6.81 -30.81
N GLY A 105 3.76 -5.48 -30.77
CA GLY A 105 3.92 -4.67 -31.97
C GLY A 105 5.15 -5.07 -32.79
N ARG A 106 6.28 -5.31 -32.12
CA ARG A 106 7.53 -5.72 -32.76
C ARG A 106 7.44 -7.11 -33.38
N SER A 107 6.85 -8.07 -32.65
CA SER A 107 6.62 -9.43 -33.16
C SER A 107 5.74 -9.44 -34.42
N ARG A 108 4.80 -8.49 -34.52
CA ARG A 108 3.92 -8.34 -35.68
C ARG A 108 4.65 -7.77 -36.91
N ASP A 109 5.49 -6.75 -36.75
CA ASP A 109 6.28 -6.18 -37.85
C ASP A 109 7.33 -7.16 -38.39
N GLU A 110 7.99 -7.94 -37.53
CA GLU A 110 8.98 -8.96 -37.94
C GLU A 110 8.34 -10.16 -38.68
N SER A 111 7.03 -10.36 -38.52
CA SER A 111 6.28 -11.43 -39.18
C SER A 111 5.68 -11.06 -40.55
N MET A 112 5.82 -9.80 -41.00
CA MET A 112 5.43 -9.40 -42.35
C MET A 112 6.59 -9.63 -43.34
N PRO A 113 6.45 -10.50 -44.35
CA PRO A 113 7.46 -10.63 -45.40
C PRO A 113 7.50 -9.34 -46.24
N ALA A 114 8.70 -8.78 -46.42
CA ALA A 114 8.94 -7.69 -47.36
C ALA A 114 8.51 -8.14 -48.77
N SER A 115 7.59 -7.40 -49.38
CA SER A 115 7.14 -7.60 -50.77
C SER A 115 8.08 -6.97 -51.77
#